data_AF-A0A9D8PI01-F1
#
_entry.id   AF-A0A9D8PI01-F1
#
_cell.length_a   1.000
_cell.length_b   1.000
_cell.length_c   1.000
_cell.angle_alpha   90.00
_cell.angle_beta   90.00
_cell.angle_gamma   90.00
#
_symmetry.space_group_name_H-M   'P 1'
#
loop_
_entity.id
_entity.type
_entity.pdbx_description
1 polymer ?
#
loop_
_entity_poly.entity_id
_entity_poly.type
_entity_poly.pdbx_seq_one_letter_code
_entity_poly.pdbx_strand_id
1 'polypeptide(L)'
;MTLNLVEPEDPVQKAFEDLSGRFDLYLQRISVGDNKTRGMIILDKSTYESNIQNLAAIFRAEGNRWGNQLRNICETPLFVESRPSRNIQLADHIAYSVFRRYNANDLSYFNCIESRFDRDGGVVHGLSHLQRTAKFCTCPACITRNNPVPPR
;
A
#
# COMPACT_ATOMS: atom_id res chain seq x y z
N MET A 1 -31.86 -16.25 13.61
CA MET A 1 -30.61 -16.47 12.86
C MET A 1 -29.95 -15.10 12.71
N THR A 2 -29.12 -14.71 13.67
CA THR A 2 -28.42 -13.43 13.67
C THR A 2 -27.35 -13.49 12.60
N LEU A 3 -27.54 -12.74 11.51
CA LEU A 3 -26.46 -12.45 10.58
C LEU A 3 -25.42 -11.67 11.40
N ASN A 4 -24.30 -12.31 11.73
CA ASN A 4 -23.10 -11.60 12.16
C ASN A 4 -22.68 -10.74 10.97
N LEU A 5 -23.17 -9.50 10.93
CA LEU A 5 -22.60 -8.47 10.08
C LEU A 5 -21.19 -8.30 10.59
N VAL A 6 -20.23 -8.93 9.91
CA VAL A 6 -18.82 -8.58 10.09
C VAL A 6 -18.74 -7.10 9.76
N GLU A 7 -18.50 -6.28 10.78
CA GLU A 7 -18.29 -4.84 10.61
C GLU A 7 -17.30 -4.66 9.45
N PRO A 8 -17.62 -3.81 8.45
CA PRO A 8 -16.72 -3.61 7.34
C PRO A 8 -15.38 -3.12 7.87
N GLU A 9 -14.33 -3.85 7.53
CA GLU A 9 -12.97 -3.52 7.93
C GLU A 9 -12.66 -2.06 7.58
N ASP A 10 -12.11 -1.33 8.54
CA ASP A 10 -11.78 0.08 8.37
C ASP A 10 -10.84 0.24 7.16
N PRO A 11 -11.20 1.06 6.16
CA PRO A 11 -10.44 1.17 4.92
C PRO A 11 -9.03 1.73 5.12
N VAL A 12 -8.81 2.57 6.15
CA VAL A 12 -7.49 3.11 6.50
C VAL A 12 -6.62 2.01 7.08
N GLN A 13 -7.17 1.20 7.99
CA GLN A 13 -6.43 0.06 8.56
C GLN A 13 -6.04 -0.95 7.48
N LYS A 14 -7.02 -1.30 6.62
CA LYS A 14 -6.79 -2.20 5.48
C LYS A 14 -5.73 -1.64 4.52
N ALA A 15 -5.83 -0.36 4.16
CA ALA A 15 -4.86 0.28 3.28
C ALA A 15 -3.47 0.31 3.91
N PHE A 16 -3.36 0.60 5.21
CA PHE A 16 -2.09 0.63 5.91
C PHE A 16 -1.41 -0.75 5.96
N GLU A 17 -2.16 -1.82 6.23
CA GLU A 17 -1.64 -3.17 6.23
C GLU A 17 -1.12 -3.58 4.84
N ASP A 18 -1.92 -3.34 3.79
CA ASP A 18 -1.54 -3.64 2.41
C ASP A 18 -0.31 -2.83 1.98
N LEU A 19 -0.27 -1.53 2.27
CA LEU A 19 0.82 -0.62 1.90
C LEU A 19 2.12 -0.97 2.64
N SER A 20 2.07 -1.13 3.96
CA SER A 20 3.25 -1.45 4.77
C SER A 20 3.83 -2.81 4.41
N GLY A 21 2.98 -3.82 4.21
CA GLY A 21 3.41 -5.15 3.76
C GLY A 21 4.04 -5.13 2.37
N ARG A 22 3.45 -4.39 1.41
CA ARG A 22 4.03 -4.25 0.06
C ARG A 22 5.34 -3.48 0.07
N PHE A 23 5.44 -2.44 0.89
CA PHE A 23 6.69 -1.69 1.05
C PHE A 23 7.79 -2.56 1.67
N ASP A 24 7.47 -3.36 2.69
CA ASP A 24 8.44 -4.29 3.29
C ASP A 24 8.97 -5.32 2.28
N LEU A 25 8.08 -5.90 1.46
CA LEU A 25 8.45 -6.82 0.37
C LEU A 25 9.29 -6.13 -0.71
N TYR A 26 8.97 -4.87 -1.04
CA TYR A 26 9.78 -4.08 -1.96
C TYR A 26 11.21 -3.90 -1.43
N LEU A 27 11.36 -3.49 -0.16
CA LEU A 27 12.67 -3.34 0.49
C LEU A 27 13.46 -4.66 0.52
N GLN A 28 12.78 -5.78 0.77
CA GLN A 28 13.38 -7.11 0.69
C GLN A 28 13.89 -7.40 -0.73
N ARG A 29 13.11 -7.11 -1.77
CA ARG A 29 13.48 -7.39 -3.17
C ARG A 29 14.66 -6.52 -3.64
N ILE A 30 14.74 -5.27 -3.22
CA ILE A 30 15.85 -4.37 -3.61
C ILE A 30 17.10 -4.53 -2.73
N SER A 31 17.04 -5.34 -1.67
CA SER A 31 18.21 -5.68 -0.87
C SER A 31 19.16 -6.54 -1.71
N VAL A 32 20.46 -6.20 -1.72
CA VAL A 32 21.47 -6.88 -2.53
C VAL A 32 22.51 -7.53 -1.64
N GLY A 33 22.69 -8.85 -1.78
CA GLY A 33 23.60 -9.63 -0.96
C GLY A 33 23.27 -9.49 0.53
N ASP A 34 24.29 -9.26 1.35
CA ASP A 34 24.12 -9.09 2.81
C ASP A 34 23.67 -7.68 3.22
N ASN A 35 23.61 -6.73 2.28
CA ASN A 35 23.21 -5.35 2.55
C ASN A 35 21.67 -5.22 2.55
N LYS A 36 21.07 -5.40 3.73
CA LYS A 36 19.63 -5.21 3.94
C LYS A 36 19.24 -3.75 3.77
N THR A 37 18.30 -3.49 2.86
CA THR A 37 17.68 -2.17 2.74
C THR A 37 16.65 -1.97 3.85
N ARG A 38 16.69 -0.79 4.47
CA ARG A 38 15.71 -0.38 5.49
C ARG A 38 14.91 0.81 4.99
N GLY A 39 13.64 0.85 5.35
CA GLY A 39 12.72 1.93 4.99
C GLY A 39 12.01 2.52 6.19
N MET A 40 11.47 3.72 6.00
CA MET A 40 10.65 4.43 6.97
C MET A 40 9.30 4.78 6.35
N ILE A 41 8.26 4.79 7.17
CA ILE A 41 6.93 5.25 6.78
C ILE A 41 6.71 6.61 7.44
N ILE A 42 6.42 7.62 6.63
CA ILE A 42 6.09 8.97 7.08
C ILE A 42 4.73 9.32 6.48
N LEU A 43 3.81 9.78 7.33
CA LEU A 43 2.43 10.08 6.99
C LEU A 43 2.11 11.53 7.34
N ASP A 44 1.08 12.10 6.69
CA ASP A 44 0.51 13.36 7.16
C ASP A 44 -0.18 13.15 8.52
N LYS A 45 -0.21 14.21 9.31
CA LYS A 45 -0.91 14.25 10.58
C LYS A 45 -2.39 13.89 10.39
N SER A 46 -2.93 13.01 11.23
CA SER A 46 -4.32 12.54 11.08
C SER A 46 -4.97 12.19 12.42
N THR A 47 -6.26 11.86 12.40
CA THR A 47 -6.94 11.29 13.58
C THR A 47 -6.61 9.80 13.80
N TYR A 48 -5.91 9.17 12.86
CA TYR A 48 -5.62 7.73 12.85
C TYR A 48 -4.23 7.37 13.40
N GLU A 49 -3.44 8.34 13.87
CA GLU A 49 -2.02 8.14 14.24
C GLU A 49 -1.82 7.02 15.25
N SER A 50 -2.51 7.09 16.39
CA SER A 50 -2.38 6.10 17.46
C SER A 50 -2.80 4.70 16.98
N ASN A 51 -3.83 4.61 16.14
CA ASN A 51 -4.27 3.35 15.55
C ASN A 51 -3.22 2.78 14.59
N ILE A 52 -2.65 3.61 13.71
CA ILE A 52 -1.62 3.20 12.75
C ILE A 52 -0.33 2.78 13.46
N GLN A 53 0.09 3.51 14.50
CA GLN A 53 1.27 3.13 15.30
C GLN A 53 1.06 1.79 16.00
N ASN A 54 -0.13 1.57 16.58
CA ASN A 54 -0.48 0.30 17.20
C ASN A 54 -0.46 -0.85 16.18
N LEU A 55 -1.10 -0.67 15.01
CA LEU A 55 -1.05 -1.66 13.92
C LEU A 55 0.37 -1.97 13.48
N ALA A 56 1.23 -0.96 13.33
CA ALA A 56 2.63 -1.16 12.98
C ALA A 56 3.41 -1.95 14.04
N ALA A 57 3.11 -1.74 15.32
CA ALA A 57 3.69 -2.52 16.41
C ALA A 57 3.24 -3.99 16.34
N ILE A 58 1.94 -4.24 16.13
CA ILE A 58 1.37 -5.59 15.94
C ILE A 58 2.00 -6.27 14.73
N PHE A 59 2.04 -5.61 13.57
CA PHE A 59 2.61 -6.20 12.36
C PHE A 59 4.11 -6.47 12.47
N ARG A 60 4.83 -5.74 13.33
CA ARG A 60 6.25 -6.01 13.61
C ARG A 60 6.42 -7.19 14.57
N ALA A 61 5.58 -7.30 15.60
CA ALA A 61 5.68 -8.33 16.63
C ALA A 61 5.09 -9.67 16.17
N GLU A 62 3.88 -9.66 15.63
CA GLU A 62 3.04 -10.83 15.37
C GLU A 62 2.89 -11.11 13.86
N GLY A 63 3.01 -10.07 13.04
CA GLY A 63 2.78 -10.12 11.60
C GLY A 63 1.40 -9.60 11.20
N ASN A 64 1.22 -9.42 9.90
CA ASN A 64 -0.06 -9.03 9.31
C ASN A 64 -1.00 -10.25 9.15
N ARG A 65 -2.18 -10.08 8.56
CA ARG A 65 -3.17 -11.16 8.39
C ARG A 65 -2.67 -12.35 7.57
N TRP A 66 -1.57 -12.19 6.83
CA TRP A 66 -0.93 -13.26 6.06
C TRP A 66 0.27 -13.88 6.79
N GLY A 67 0.50 -13.53 8.05
CA GLY A 67 1.61 -14.00 8.87
C GLY A 67 2.95 -13.33 8.56
N ASN A 68 2.98 -12.29 7.72
CA ASN A 68 4.21 -11.61 7.35
C ASN A 68 4.52 -10.47 8.33
N GLN A 69 5.70 -10.49 8.92
CA GLN A 69 6.18 -9.42 9.81
C GLN A 69 6.88 -8.30 9.03
N LEU A 70 6.75 -7.06 9.52
CA LEU A 70 7.46 -5.90 8.97
C LEU A 70 8.94 -5.91 9.40
N ARG A 71 9.77 -6.65 8.68
CA ARG A 71 11.18 -6.90 9.04
C ARG A 71 12.14 -5.85 8.51
N ASN A 72 11.74 -5.07 7.51
CA ASN A 72 12.57 -4.12 6.76
C ASN A 72 12.22 -2.65 7.04
N ILE A 73 11.11 -2.39 7.73
CA ILE A 73 10.78 -1.05 8.23
C ILE A 73 11.50 -0.82 9.56
N CYS A 74 12.42 0.14 9.61
CA CYS A 74 13.34 0.32 10.75
C CYS A 74 12.79 1.15 11.90
N GLU A 75 11.68 1.86 11.70
CA GLU A 75 11.08 2.74 12.71
C GLU A 75 9.56 2.54 12.75
N THR A 76 8.92 2.99 13.83
CA THR A 76 7.48 3.22 13.87
C THR A 76 7.06 4.28 12.83
N PRO A 77 5.82 4.24 12.30
CA PRO A 77 5.35 5.31 11.42
C PRO A 77 5.47 6.68 12.09
N LEU A 78 6.08 7.62 11.36
CA LEU A 78 6.21 9.01 11.77
C LEU A 78 5.09 9.85 11.15
N PHE A 79 4.69 10.89 11.88
CA PHE A 79 3.63 11.80 11.45
C PHE A 79 4.18 13.22 11.43
N VAL A 80 3.96 13.92 10.32
CA VAL A 80 4.45 15.29 10.12
C VAL A 80 3.34 16.13 9.51
N GLU A 81 3.37 17.43 9.75
CA GLU A 81 2.40 18.34 9.12
C GLU A 81 2.72 18.50 7.62
N SER A 82 1.71 18.31 6.76
CA SER A 82 1.81 18.48 5.31
C SER A 82 2.20 19.90 4.89
N ARG A 83 1.72 20.94 5.58
CA ARG A 83 1.97 22.35 5.21
C ARG A 83 3.47 22.72 5.10
N PRO A 84 4.35 22.37 6.06
CA PRO A 84 5.79 22.59 5.90
C PRO A 84 6.52 21.49 5.12
N SER A 85 5.93 20.30 4.93
CA SER A 85 6.62 19.14 4.37
C SER A 85 6.35 18.93 2.88
N ARG A 86 7.30 19.35 2.03
CA ARG A 86 7.22 19.16 0.57
C ARG A 86 7.09 17.70 0.14
N ASN A 87 7.70 16.77 0.89
CA ASN A 87 7.62 15.34 0.57
C ASN A 87 6.22 14.78 0.85
N ILE A 88 5.56 15.24 1.91
CA ILE A 88 4.15 14.87 2.17
C ILE A 88 3.23 15.48 1.12
N GLN A 89 3.43 16.75 0.76
CA GLN A 89 2.66 17.38 -0.33
C GLN A 89 2.81 16.62 -1.66
N LEU A 90 4.00 16.11 -1.97
CA LEU A 90 4.21 15.26 -3.14
C LEU A 90 3.42 13.95 -3.01
N ALA A 91 3.45 13.30 -1.84
CA ALA A 91 2.65 12.10 -1.58
C ALA A 91 1.14 12.36 -1.75
N ASP A 92 0.64 13.52 -1.29
CA ASP A 92 -0.75 13.94 -1.48
C ASP A 92 -1.11 14.10 -2.97
N HIS A 93 -0.20 14.66 -3.78
CA HIS A 93 -0.40 14.72 -5.23
C HIS A 93 -0.46 13.33 -5.88
N ILE A 94 0.36 12.37 -5.44
CA ILE A 94 0.29 10.98 -5.90
C ILE A 94 -1.04 10.35 -5.50
N ALA A 95 -1.45 10.49 -4.24
CA ALA A 95 -2.73 9.98 -3.74
C ALA A 95 -3.92 10.58 -4.50
N TYR A 96 -3.92 11.90 -4.73
CA TYR A 96 -4.94 12.58 -5.51
C TYR A 96 -4.97 12.11 -6.98
N SER A 97 -3.82 11.90 -7.60
CA SER A 97 -3.71 11.37 -8.97
C SER A 97 -4.33 9.97 -9.08
N VAL A 98 -4.06 9.11 -8.10
CA VAL A 98 -4.68 7.78 -7.99
C VAL A 98 -6.18 7.90 -7.76
N PHE A 99 -6.62 8.75 -6.83
CA PHE A 99 -8.04 8.99 -6.57
C PHE A 99 -8.79 9.41 -7.83
N ARG A 100 -8.26 10.39 -8.58
CA ARG A 100 -8.89 10.88 -9.83
C ARG A 100 -9.03 9.80 -10.89
N ARG A 101 -8.01 8.93 -11.02
CA ARG A 101 -8.06 7.76 -11.92
C ARG A 101 -9.24 6.85 -11.61
N TYR A 102 -9.45 6.53 -10.34
CA TYR A 102 -10.45 5.53 -9.93
C TYR A 102 -11.84 6.12 -9.72
N ASN A 103 -11.94 7.38 -9.29
CA ASN A 103 -13.21 8.04 -9.02
C ASN A 103 -13.87 8.62 -10.28
N ALA A 104 -13.07 9.16 -11.21
CA ALA A 104 -13.58 9.90 -12.36
C ALA A 104 -13.04 9.42 -13.72
N ASN A 105 -12.28 8.31 -13.75
CA ASN A 105 -11.56 7.85 -14.94
C ASN A 105 -10.64 8.93 -15.57
N ASP A 106 -10.20 9.91 -14.76
CA ASP A 106 -9.30 10.95 -15.25
C ASP A 106 -7.84 10.48 -15.16
N LEU A 107 -7.19 10.43 -16.32
CA LEU A 107 -5.82 9.96 -16.50
C LEU A 107 -4.76 11.08 -16.52
N SER A 108 -5.18 12.35 -16.47
CA SER A 108 -4.35 13.53 -16.72
C SER A 108 -3.09 13.57 -15.85
N TYR A 109 -3.20 13.15 -14.59
CA TYR A 109 -2.06 13.07 -13.65
C TYR A 109 -1.58 11.65 -13.41
N PHE A 110 -2.43 10.64 -13.61
CA PHE A 110 -2.06 9.26 -13.32
C PHE A 110 -1.03 8.70 -14.32
N ASN A 111 -1.13 9.08 -15.61
CA ASN A 111 -0.27 8.53 -16.66
C ASN A 111 1.22 8.77 -16.41
N CYS A 112 1.60 9.90 -15.79
CA CYS A 112 3.01 10.19 -15.55
C CYS A 112 3.60 9.38 -14.39
N ILE A 113 2.77 8.77 -13.54
CA ILE A 113 3.20 7.99 -12.36
C ILE A 113 2.90 6.49 -12.48
N GLU A 114 2.06 6.07 -13.42
CA GLU A 114 1.62 4.68 -13.58
C GLU A 114 2.79 3.67 -13.71
N SER A 115 3.84 4.05 -14.43
CA SER A 115 5.02 3.21 -14.65
C SER A 115 5.96 3.18 -13.44
N ARG A 116 5.75 4.04 -12.43
CA ARG A 116 6.59 4.17 -11.23
C ARG A 116 6.13 3.30 -10.08
N PHE A 117 4.91 2.76 -10.13
CA PHE A 117 4.48 1.77 -9.16
C PHE A 117 5.38 0.53 -9.23
N ASP A 118 5.71 0.02 -8.05
CA ASP A 118 6.50 -1.18 -7.89
C ASP A 118 5.94 -2.36 -8.71
N ARG A 119 6.83 -3.05 -9.44
CA ARG A 119 6.53 -4.13 -10.37
C ARG A 119 7.56 -5.23 -10.25
N ASP A 120 7.10 -6.48 -10.34
CA ASP A 120 7.95 -7.66 -10.36
C ASP A 120 7.27 -8.79 -11.13
N GLY A 121 8.03 -9.54 -11.92
CA GLY A 121 7.49 -10.63 -12.75
C GLY A 121 6.33 -10.23 -13.68
N GLY A 122 6.29 -8.98 -14.15
CA GLY A 122 5.18 -8.45 -14.97
C GLY A 122 3.92 -8.07 -14.18
N VAL A 123 3.92 -8.24 -12.85
CA VAL A 123 2.82 -7.91 -11.96
C VAL A 123 3.06 -6.57 -11.28
N VAL A 124 2.04 -5.71 -11.21
CA VAL A 124 2.10 -4.49 -10.40
C VAL A 124 1.85 -4.85 -8.95
N HIS A 125 2.74 -4.46 -8.04
CA HIS A 125 2.61 -4.68 -6.60
C HIS A 125 2.40 -3.39 -5.82
N GLY A 126 2.94 -2.27 -6.31
CA GLY A 126 2.82 -0.95 -5.67
C GLY A 126 1.44 -0.28 -5.80
N LEU A 127 0.51 -0.90 -6.52
CA LEU A 127 -0.87 -0.44 -6.66
C LEU A 127 -1.83 -1.62 -6.51
N SER A 128 -2.85 -1.46 -5.67
CA SER A 128 -3.89 -2.46 -5.39
C SER A 128 -5.26 -1.83 -5.55
N HIS A 129 -6.21 -2.58 -6.12
CA HIS A 129 -7.59 -2.17 -6.24
C HIS A 129 -8.45 -3.16 -5.47
N LEU A 130 -8.91 -2.75 -4.29
CA LEU A 130 -9.72 -3.57 -3.40
C LEU A 130 -11.19 -3.48 -3.83
N GLN A 131 -11.71 -4.58 -4.40
CA GLN A 131 -13.07 -4.64 -4.93
C GLN A 131 -13.85 -5.75 -4.22
N ARG A 132 -15.14 -5.50 -3.91
CA ARG A 132 -16.00 -6.50 -3.28
C ARG A 132 -16.53 -7.55 -4.28
N THR A 133 -16.70 -7.19 -5.56
CA THR A 133 -17.56 -7.96 -6.49
C THR A 133 -17.07 -8.07 -7.94
N ALA A 134 -15.99 -7.40 -8.35
CA ALA A 134 -15.62 -7.33 -9.77
C ALA A 134 -14.55 -8.35 -10.16
N LYS A 135 -14.96 -9.43 -10.84
CA LYS A 135 -14.05 -10.45 -11.41
C LYS A 135 -13.35 -10.00 -12.72
N PHE A 136 -13.68 -8.84 -13.27
CA PHE A 136 -13.23 -8.39 -14.60
C PHE A 136 -12.79 -6.91 -14.66
N CYS A 137 -12.06 -6.43 -13.66
CA CYS A 137 -11.46 -5.10 -13.73
C CYS A 137 -10.18 -5.12 -14.60
N THR A 138 -10.09 -4.21 -15.55
CA THR A 138 -8.92 -4.06 -16.46
C THR A 138 -8.01 -2.90 -16.06
N CYS A 139 -8.17 -2.33 -14.86
CA CYS A 139 -7.26 -1.29 -14.40
C CYS A 139 -5.83 -1.83 -14.26
N PRO A 140 -4.81 -0.97 -14.25
CA PRO A 140 -3.40 -1.38 -14.16
C PRO A 140 -3.09 -2.30 -12.97
N ALA A 141 -3.81 -2.11 -11.84
CA ALA A 141 -3.68 -2.97 -10.67
C ALA A 141 -4.28 -4.37 -10.89
N CYS A 142 -5.43 -4.49 -11.55
CA CYS A 142 -6.12 -5.78 -11.68
C CYS A 142 -5.61 -6.61 -12.87
N ILE A 143 -5.38 -5.98 -14.02
CA ILE A 143 -5.08 -6.69 -15.27
C ILE A 143 -3.78 -7.50 -15.17
N THR A 144 -2.78 -7.00 -14.45
CA THR A 144 -1.48 -7.67 -14.30
C THR A 144 -1.53 -8.86 -13.34
N ARG A 145 -2.57 -8.97 -12.52
CA ARG A 145 -2.78 -10.07 -11.57
C ARG A 145 -3.69 -11.18 -12.10
N ASN A 146 -4.44 -10.90 -13.18
CA ASN A 146 -5.35 -11.84 -13.82
C ASN A 146 -4.68 -12.72 -14.89
N ASN A 147 -3.38 -12.54 -15.15
CA ASN A 147 -2.61 -13.46 -15.99
C ASN A 147 -2.10 -14.63 -15.14
N PRO A 148 -2.40 -15.89 -15.49
CA PRO A 148 -1.76 -17.02 -14.83
C PRO A 148 -0.25 -16.91 -15.07
N VAL A 149 0.52 -16.85 -13.98
CA VAL A 149 1.97 -17.04 -14.04
C VAL A 149 2.19 -18.44 -14.65
N PRO A 150 2.88 -18.59 -15.79
CA PRO A 150 3.18 -19.92 -16.30
C PRO A 150 3.99 -20.68 -15.25
N PRO A 151 3.68 -21.96 -14.98
CA PRO A 151 4.46 -22.74 -14.04
C PRO A 151 5.92 -22.80 -14.50
N ARG A 152 6.85 -22.64 -13.54
CA ARG A 152 8.29 -22.87 -13.77
C ARG A 152 8.58 -24.34 -13.94
#